data_AF-A0A3F3I868-F1
#
_entry.id   AF-A0A3F3I868-F1
#
_cell.length_a   1.000
_cell.length_b   1.000
_cell.length_c   1.000
_cell.angle_alpha   90.00
_cell.angle_beta   90.00
_cell.angle_gamma   90.00
#
_symmetry.space_group_name_H-M   'P 1'
#
loop_
_entity.id
_entity.type
_entity.pdbx_description
1 polymer ?
#
loop_
_entity_poly.entity_id
_entity_poly.type
_entity_poly.pdbx_seq_one_letter_code
_entity_poly.pdbx_strand_id
1 'polypeptide(L)'
;MKLDEARQRNPQIAALYSIIEDKKIKLTALPTNPKLDSIYFREIEFSSQDFSAIIPLDDEYEDVEKGNQALMLQLIIYAVEEYEDREDFLVWSTAFGLNSNDPFILNMYRDLGKTIPKIRDIIGTDINDISDYDWELNAGAAQALRELDQ
;
A
#
# COMPACT_ATOMS: atom_id res chain seq x y z
N MET A 1 -21.58 2.36 0.15
CA MET A 1 -21.88 1.82 1.51
C MET A 1 -21.34 2.78 2.55
N LYS A 2 -21.97 2.94 3.74
CA LYS A 2 -21.47 3.85 4.79
C LYS A 2 -20.31 3.25 5.59
N LEU A 3 -19.37 4.08 6.02
CA LEU A 3 -18.18 3.67 6.77
C LEU A 3 -18.49 2.88 8.04
N ASP A 4 -19.43 3.35 8.87
CA ASP A 4 -19.79 2.66 10.12
C ASP A 4 -20.34 1.25 9.87
N GLU A 5 -21.14 1.08 8.82
CA GLU A 5 -21.69 -0.21 8.40
C GLU A 5 -20.57 -1.15 7.91
N ALA A 6 -19.61 -0.61 7.15
CA ALA A 6 -18.47 -1.37 6.65
C ALA A 6 -17.55 -1.85 7.78
N ARG A 7 -17.25 -0.99 8.76
CA ARG A 7 -16.43 -1.35 9.95
C ARG A 7 -17.10 -2.43 10.79
N GLN A 8 -18.43 -2.41 10.90
CA GLN A 8 -19.18 -3.44 11.65
C GLN A 8 -19.20 -4.79 10.94
N ARG A 9 -19.29 -4.80 9.60
CA ARG A 9 -19.38 -6.02 8.81
C ARG A 9 -18.02 -6.65 8.51
N ASN A 10 -16.98 -5.84 8.39
CA ASN A 10 -15.63 -6.27 7.99
C ASN A 10 -14.61 -5.79 9.05
N PRO A 11 -14.21 -6.66 9.99
CA PRO A 11 -13.21 -6.34 11.01
C PRO A 11 -11.88 -5.85 10.44
N GLN A 12 -11.53 -6.26 9.22
CA GLN A 12 -10.33 -5.83 8.50
C GLN A 12 -10.37 -4.34 8.18
N ILE A 13 -11.51 -3.85 7.68
CA ILE A 13 -11.72 -2.43 7.42
C ILE A 13 -11.60 -1.65 8.74
N ALA A 14 -12.19 -2.15 9.83
CA ALA A 14 -12.05 -1.51 11.14
C ALA A 14 -10.57 -1.45 11.59
N ALA A 15 -9.81 -2.53 11.43
CA ALA A 15 -8.40 -2.59 11.80
C ALA A 15 -7.54 -1.58 11.03
N LEU A 16 -7.71 -1.47 9.71
CA LEU A 16 -7.00 -0.49 8.88
C LEU A 16 -7.24 0.94 9.37
N TYR A 17 -8.50 1.30 9.63
CA TYR A 17 -8.82 2.62 10.13
C TYR A 17 -8.29 2.86 11.55
N SER A 18 -8.33 1.87 12.44
CA SER A 18 -7.74 1.99 13.77
C SER A 18 -6.24 2.26 13.70
N ILE A 19 -5.51 1.59 12.79
CA ILE A 19 -4.08 1.86 12.57
C ILE A 19 -3.87 3.31 12.12
N ILE A 20 -4.66 3.79 11.16
CA ILE A 20 -4.57 5.17 10.66
C ILE A 20 -4.78 6.17 11.80
N GLU A 21 -5.85 5.97 12.58
CA GLU A 21 -6.24 6.86 13.67
C GLU A 21 -5.21 6.85 14.82
N ASP A 22 -4.82 5.66 15.30
CA ASP A 22 -3.91 5.49 16.44
C ASP A 22 -2.50 5.97 16.12
N LYS A 23 -2.00 5.66 14.93
CA LYS A 23 -0.66 6.01 14.47
C LYS A 23 -0.61 7.38 13.81
N LYS A 24 -1.76 8.07 13.71
CA LYS A 24 -1.90 9.38 13.07
C LYS A 24 -1.30 9.38 11.66
N ILE A 25 -1.59 8.33 10.90
CA ILE A 25 -1.08 8.19 9.53
C ILE A 25 -1.88 9.12 8.63
N LYS A 26 -1.17 9.75 7.69
CA LYS A 26 -1.77 10.45 6.57
C LYS A 26 -1.07 10.00 5.29
N LEU A 27 -1.88 9.59 4.32
CA LEU A 27 -1.44 9.11 3.01
C LEU A 27 -1.87 10.10 1.93
N THR A 28 -0.92 10.50 1.09
CA THR A 28 -1.17 11.46 0.02
C THR A 28 -0.70 10.88 -1.31
N ALA A 29 -1.61 10.78 -2.27
CA ALA A 29 -1.25 10.44 -3.65
C ALA A 29 -0.35 11.53 -4.25
N LEU A 30 0.81 11.14 -4.77
CA LEU A 30 1.69 12.07 -5.47
C LEU A 30 1.32 12.15 -6.97
N PRO A 31 1.75 13.20 -7.69
CA PRO A 31 1.61 13.24 -9.14
C PRO A 31 2.15 11.98 -9.81
N THR A 32 1.58 11.60 -10.95
CA THR A 32 2.06 10.43 -11.71
C THR A 32 3.52 10.62 -12.12
N ASN A 33 4.29 9.54 -12.02
CA ASN A 33 5.70 9.53 -12.38
C ASN A 33 5.82 8.84 -13.74
N PRO A 34 6.16 9.56 -14.83
CA PRO A 34 6.18 8.98 -16.18
C PRO A 34 7.10 7.77 -16.36
N LYS A 35 8.04 7.53 -15.43
CA LYS A 35 8.90 6.34 -15.43
C LYS A 35 8.20 5.09 -14.87
N LEU A 36 7.09 5.27 -14.17
CA LEU A 36 6.30 4.25 -13.48
C LEU A 36 4.90 4.09 -14.11
N ASP A 37 4.47 5.04 -14.95
CA ASP A 37 3.14 5.01 -15.59
C ASP A 37 2.87 3.75 -16.43
N SER A 38 3.91 3.13 -17.02
CA SER A 38 3.75 1.98 -17.92
C SER A 38 3.44 0.65 -17.21
N ILE A 39 3.41 0.65 -15.88
CA ILE A 39 3.32 -0.57 -15.04
C ILE A 39 2.33 -0.39 -13.87
N TYR A 40 1.39 0.55 -13.98
CA TYR A 40 0.38 0.83 -12.94
C TYR A 40 0.94 1.28 -11.58
N PHE A 41 2.23 1.63 -11.50
CA PHE A 41 2.81 2.05 -10.23
C PHE A 41 2.37 3.48 -9.86
N ARG A 42 2.00 3.66 -8.60
CA ARG A 42 1.74 4.98 -7.99
C ARG A 42 2.70 5.21 -6.83
N GLU A 43 3.02 6.48 -6.61
CA GLU A 43 3.81 6.92 -5.47
C GLU A 43 2.86 7.54 -4.43
N ILE A 44 2.91 7.03 -3.20
CA ILE A 44 2.16 7.58 -2.07
C ILE A 44 3.15 8.16 -1.07
N GLU A 45 2.93 9.40 -0.64
CA GLU A 45 3.59 9.93 0.54
C GLU A 45 2.91 9.34 1.79
N PHE A 46 3.66 8.51 2.51
CA PHE A 46 3.33 8.04 3.85
C PHE A 46 3.84 9.05 4.87
N SER A 47 2.99 9.50 5.79
CA SER A 47 3.40 10.38 6.90
C SER A 47 2.78 9.93 8.22
N SER A 48 3.56 9.95 9.30
CA SER A 48 3.12 9.70 10.68
C SER A 48 4.07 10.42 11.63
N GLN A 49 3.54 11.19 12.61
CA GLN A 49 4.27 11.97 13.63
C GLN A 49 5.67 12.49 13.23
N ASP A 50 6.71 11.66 13.36
CA ASP A 50 8.13 12.02 13.13
C ASP A 50 8.77 11.34 11.89
N PHE A 51 7.95 10.75 11.03
CA PHE A 51 8.38 9.99 9.86
C PHE A 51 7.56 10.34 8.62
N SER A 52 8.25 10.56 7.51
CA SER A 52 7.65 10.56 6.18
C SER A 52 8.53 9.85 5.18
N ALA A 53 7.90 9.20 4.21
CA ALA A 53 8.56 8.53 3.11
C ALA A 53 7.64 8.44 1.89
N ILE A 54 8.24 8.27 0.72
CA ILE A 54 7.52 7.99 -0.52
C ILE A 54 7.57 6.49 -0.77
N ILE A 55 6.40 5.89 -0.97
CA ILE A 55 6.23 4.46 -1.22
C ILE A 55 5.72 4.28 -2.64
N PRO A 56 6.55 3.74 -3.55
CA PRO A 56 6.07 3.21 -4.82
C PRO A 56 5.34 1.89 -4.57
N LEU A 57 4.18 1.72 -5.20
CA LEU A 57 3.37 0.52 -5.12
C LEU A 57 2.62 0.28 -6.41
N ASP A 58 2.21 -0.97 -6.64
CA ASP A 58 1.34 -1.35 -7.75
C ASP A 58 -0.12 -0.96 -7.44
N ASP A 59 -0.75 -0.21 -8.36
CA ASP A 59 -2.12 0.29 -8.25
C ASP A 59 -2.95 -0.09 -9.48
N GLU A 60 -2.93 -1.37 -9.87
CA GLU A 60 -3.68 -1.93 -11.01
C GLU A 60 -5.16 -1.51 -11.05
N TYR A 61 -5.80 -1.32 -9.89
CA TYR A 61 -7.22 -1.00 -9.75
C TYR A 61 -7.53 0.51 -9.63
N GLU A 62 -6.54 1.39 -9.84
CA GLU A 62 -6.67 2.85 -9.67
C GLU A 62 -7.25 3.23 -8.28
N ASP A 63 -6.88 2.46 -7.27
CA ASP A 63 -7.39 2.57 -5.91
C ASP A 63 -6.85 3.84 -5.22
N VAL A 64 -5.68 4.33 -5.62
CA VAL A 64 -5.10 5.59 -5.10
C VAL A 64 -5.97 6.80 -5.43
N GLU A 65 -6.55 6.84 -6.63
CA GLU A 65 -7.34 7.99 -7.11
C GLU A 65 -8.69 8.12 -6.40
N LYS A 66 -9.13 7.08 -5.68
CA LYS A 66 -10.34 7.13 -4.84
C LYS A 66 -10.14 7.95 -3.56
N GLY A 67 -8.90 8.31 -3.21
CA GLY A 67 -8.60 9.12 -2.03
C GLY A 67 -8.79 8.40 -0.69
N ASN A 68 -9.11 7.11 -0.72
CA ASN A 68 -9.41 6.33 0.47
C ASN A 68 -8.16 5.96 1.26
N GLN A 69 -7.99 6.57 2.44
CA GLN A 69 -6.84 6.33 3.32
C GLN A 69 -6.68 4.86 3.70
N ALA A 70 -7.77 4.13 3.97
CA ALA A 70 -7.69 2.71 4.33
C ALA A 70 -7.29 1.84 3.13
N LEU A 71 -7.74 2.22 1.93
CA LEU A 71 -7.38 1.53 0.69
C LEU A 71 -5.92 1.77 0.32
N MET A 72 -5.44 3.02 0.43
CA MET A 72 -4.02 3.35 0.29
C MET A 72 -3.16 2.66 1.36
N LEU A 73 -3.67 2.50 2.59
CA LEU A 73 -2.93 1.76 3.62
C LEU A 73 -2.83 0.27 3.27
N GLN A 74 -3.91 -0.34 2.76
CA GLN A 74 -3.87 -1.73 2.31
C GLN A 74 -2.83 -1.92 1.18
N LEU A 75 -2.80 -1.02 0.20
CA LEU A 75 -1.78 -1.04 -0.87
C LEU A 75 -0.36 -0.95 -0.31
N ILE A 76 -0.13 -0.11 0.72
CA ILE A 76 1.17 0.00 1.37
C ILE A 76 1.54 -1.28 2.13
N ILE A 77 0.58 -1.92 2.80
CA ILE A 77 0.79 -3.21 3.48
C ILE A 77 1.24 -4.26 2.47
N TYR A 78 0.52 -4.38 1.35
CA TYR A 78 0.90 -5.25 0.24
C TYR A 78 2.31 -4.96 -0.29
N ALA A 79 2.61 -3.68 -0.57
CA ALA A 79 3.92 -3.30 -1.10
C ALA A 79 5.07 -3.61 -0.13
N VAL A 80 4.80 -3.52 1.19
CA VAL A 80 5.77 -3.90 2.22
C VAL A 80 5.99 -5.42 2.22
N GLU A 81 4.92 -6.20 2.24
CA GLU A 81 5.00 -7.67 2.26
C GLU A 81 5.66 -8.21 0.99
N GLU A 82 5.27 -7.68 -0.16
CA GLU A 82 5.90 -7.97 -1.45
C GLU A 82 7.37 -7.59 -1.52
N TYR A 83 7.87 -6.67 -0.70
CA TYR A 83 9.30 -6.42 -0.61
C TYR A 83 9.98 -7.41 0.35
N GLU A 84 9.37 -7.67 1.50
CA GLU A 84 9.89 -8.54 2.55
C GLU A 84 9.98 -10.01 2.12
N ASP A 85 9.04 -10.47 1.29
CA ASP A 85 8.95 -11.84 0.78
C ASP A 85 9.91 -12.14 -0.39
N ARG A 86 10.53 -11.11 -0.97
CA ARG A 86 11.39 -11.27 -2.16
C ARG A 86 12.85 -11.36 -1.72
N GLU A 87 13.54 -12.37 -2.23
CA GLU A 87 14.93 -12.68 -1.85
C GLU A 87 15.90 -11.55 -2.19
N ASP A 88 15.75 -10.97 -3.38
CA ASP A 88 16.63 -9.90 -3.85
C ASP A 88 15.95 -8.97 -4.88
N PHE A 89 16.74 -7.98 -5.30
CA PHE A 89 16.36 -6.97 -6.29
C PHE A 89 15.91 -7.57 -7.63
N LEU A 90 16.55 -8.64 -8.11
CA LEU A 90 16.22 -9.24 -9.40
C LEU A 90 14.88 -9.97 -9.32
N VAL A 91 14.61 -10.66 -8.21
CA VAL A 91 13.33 -11.32 -7.97
C VAL A 91 12.20 -10.28 -7.86
N TRP A 92 12.41 -9.23 -7.06
CA TRP A 92 11.43 -8.13 -6.89
C TRP A 92 11.15 -7.41 -8.21
N SER A 93 12.19 -7.00 -8.94
CA SER A 93 12.00 -6.30 -10.22
C SER A 93 11.31 -7.18 -11.26
N THR A 94 11.59 -8.48 -11.29
CA THR A 94 10.92 -9.41 -12.21
C THR A 94 9.44 -9.57 -11.89
N ALA A 95 9.07 -9.67 -10.60
CA ALA A 95 7.69 -9.83 -10.17
C ALA A 95 6.78 -8.67 -10.65
N PHE A 96 7.31 -7.45 -10.63
CA PHE A 96 6.59 -6.24 -11.03
C PHE A 96 6.85 -5.79 -12.48
N GLY A 97 7.52 -6.61 -13.30
CA GLY A 97 7.83 -6.25 -14.70
C GLY A 97 8.78 -5.05 -14.85
N LEU A 98 9.58 -4.75 -13.83
CA LEU A 98 10.50 -3.62 -13.77
C LEU A 98 11.80 -3.92 -14.54
N ASN A 99 12.36 -2.89 -15.19
CA ASN A 99 13.67 -3.02 -15.84
C ASN A 99 14.80 -3.00 -14.80
N SER A 100 15.34 -4.17 -14.47
CA SER A 100 16.44 -4.32 -13.50
C SER A 100 17.75 -3.62 -13.91
N ASN A 101 17.91 -3.25 -15.19
CA ASN A 101 19.06 -2.48 -15.66
C ASN A 101 18.90 -0.97 -15.49
N ASP A 102 17.72 -0.48 -15.10
CA ASP A 102 17.48 0.95 -14.87
C ASP A 102 18.00 1.36 -13.47
N PRO A 103 18.99 2.28 -13.37
CA PRO A 103 19.49 2.77 -12.10
C PRO A 103 18.41 3.43 -11.22
N PHE A 104 17.35 3.97 -11.82
CA PHE A 104 16.20 4.52 -11.10
C PHE A 104 15.51 3.44 -10.26
N ILE A 105 15.23 2.28 -10.87
CA ILE A 105 14.58 1.13 -10.22
C ILE A 105 15.46 0.55 -9.11
N LEU A 106 16.78 0.47 -9.32
CA LEU A 106 17.70 0.01 -8.29
C LEU A 106 17.75 0.96 -7.08
N ASN A 107 17.73 2.27 -7.31
CA ASN A 107 17.71 3.25 -6.22
C ASN A 107 16.38 3.20 -5.46
N MET A 108 15.27 3.05 -6.18
CA MET A 108 13.94 2.86 -5.60
C MET A 108 13.90 1.65 -4.65
N TYR A 109 14.38 0.48 -5.10
CA TYR A 109 14.48 -0.72 -4.26
C TYR A 109 15.36 -0.52 -3.02
N ARG A 110 16.48 0.19 -3.15
CA ARG A 110 17.39 0.47 -2.02
C ARG A 110 16.77 1.42 -1.01
N ASP A 111 15.96 2.35 -1.45
CA ASP A 111 15.28 3.29 -0.57
C ASP A 111 14.10 2.61 0.16
N LEU A 112 13.41 1.67 -0.50
CA LEU A 112 12.46 0.77 0.16
C LEU A 112 13.12 0.02 1.33
N GLY A 113 14.31 -0.54 1.14
CA GLY A 113 15.04 -1.26 2.20
C GLY A 113 15.38 -0.43 3.45
N LYS A 114 15.39 0.91 3.35
CA LYS A 114 15.56 1.82 4.51
C LYS A 114 14.23 2.24 5.13
N THR A 115 13.17 2.18 4.33
CA THR A 115 11.86 2.77 4.59
C THR A 115 10.91 1.76 5.20
N ILE A 116 10.90 0.56 4.66
CA ILE A 116 10.00 -0.53 5.04
C ILE A 116 10.14 -0.92 6.51
N PRO A 117 11.36 -1.11 7.08
CA PRO A 117 11.48 -1.41 8.51
C PRO A 117 10.82 -0.35 9.40
N LYS A 118 10.93 0.94 9.02
CA LYS A 118 10.30 2.03 9.77
C LYS A 118 8.79 2.05 9.61
N ILE A 119 8.28 1.70 8.43
CA ILE A 119 6.83 1.53 8.24
C ILE A 119 6.34 0.40 9.12
N ARG A 120 7.02 -0.76 9.16
CA ARG A 120 6.63 -1.87 10.04
C ARG A 120 6.66 -1.51 11.51
N ASP A 121 7.63 -0.73 11.97
CA ASP A 121 7.65 -0.22 13.35
C ASP A 121 6.41 0.63 13.67
N ILE A 122 5.81 1.28 12.66
CA ILE A 122 4.62 2.12 12.83
C ILE A 122 3.33 1.28 12.75
N ILE A 123 3.16 0.48 11.70
CA ILE A 123 1.91 -0.23 11.41
C ILE A 123 1.80 -1.59 12.11
N GLY A 124 2.91 -2.17 12.53
CA GLY A 124 2.99 -3.49 13.15
C GLY A 124 3.14 -4.64 12.14
N THR A 125 3.37 -5.84 12.66
CA THR A 125 3.54 -7.08 11.86
C THR A 125 2.29 -7.97 11.88
N ASP A 126 1.58 -8.02 13.01
CA ASP A 126 0.36 -8.82 13.16
C ASP A 126 -0.87 -7.95 12.84
N ILE A 127 -1.02 -7.59 11.57
CA ILE A 127 -2.16 -6.79 11.12
C ILE A 127 -3.30 -7.74 10.73
N ASN A 128 -4.51 -7.47 11.23
CA ASN A 128 -5.72 -8.12 10.73
C ASN A 128 -6.26 -7.32 9.54
N ASP A 129 -5.48 -7.26 8.47
CA ASP A 129 -5.80 -6.56 7.24
C ASP A 129 -6.58 -7.45 6.26
N ILE A 130 -6.75 -6.99 5.03
CA ILE A 130 -7.49 -7.72 4.01
C ILE A 130 -6.59 -8.82 3.43
N SER A 131 -7.04 -10.07 3.51
CA SER A 131 -6.27 -11.21 3.00
C SER A 131 -6.05 -11.15 1.48
N ASP A 132 -4.94 -11.74 1.01
CA ASP A 132 -4.58 -11.91 -0.40
C ASP A 132 -5.72 -12.42 -1.27
N TYR A 133 -6.42 -13.45 -0.80
CA TYR A 133 -7.53 -14.02 -1.54
C TYR A 133 -8.65 -13.01 -1.81
N ASP A 134 -9.05 -12.24 -0.78
CA ASP A 134 -10.09 -11.21 -0.91
C ASP A 134 -9.58 -10.03 -1.76
N TRP A 135 -8.31 -9.65 -1.59
CA TRP A 135 -7.69 -8.55 -2.32
C TRP A 135 -7.59 -8.82 -3.83
N GLU A 136 -6.98 -9.95 -4.20
CA GLU A 136 -6.77 -10.40 -5.58
C GLU A 136 -8.09 -10.61 -6.32
N LEU A 137 -9.09 -11.20 -5.66
CA LEU A 137 -10.39 -11.48 -6.28
C LEU A 137 -11.36 -10.30 -6.22
N ASN A 138 -10.95 -9.17 -5.61
CA ASN A 138 -11.82 -8.05 -5.29
C ASN A 138 -13.15 -8.54 -4.68
N ALA A 139 -13.03 -9.31 -3.60
CA ALA A 139 -14.14 -9.93 -2.89
C ALA A 139 -14.16 -9.50 -1.42
N GLY A 140 -15.21 -9.89 -0.69
CA GLY A 140 -15.27 -9.73 0.77
C GLY A 140 -14.94 -8.31 1.24
N ALA A 141 -13.91 -8.21 2.10
CA ALA A 141 -13.49 -6.93 2.66
C ALA A 141 -12.86 -5.98 1.61
N ALA A 142 -12.20 -6.50 0.58
CA ALA A 142 -11.59 -5.70 -0.49
C ALA A 142 -12.67 -4.99 -1.33
N GLN A 143 -13.69 -5.74 -1.76
CA GLN A 143 -14.82 -5.19 -2.49
C GLN A 143 -15.54 -4.13 -1.65
N ALA A 144 -15.84 -4.48 -0.40
CA ALA A 144 -16.50 -3.60 0.54
C ALA A 144 -15.72 -2.29 0.74
N LEU A 145 -14.40 -2.35 0.84
CA LEU A 145 -13.55 -1.16 1.00
C LEU A 145 -13.55 -0.28 -0.25
N ARG A 146 -13.59 -0.87 -1.45
CA ARG A 146 -13.65 -0.14 -2.73
C ARG A 146 -15.01 0.49 -3.02
N GLU A 147 -16.09 -0.07 -2.48
CA GLU A 147 -17.48 0.44 -2.61
C GLU A 147 -17.88 1.42 -1.48
N LEU A 148 -16.95 1.81 -0.62
CA LEU A 148 -17.19 2.82 0.41
C LEU A 148 -17.41 4.19 -0.22
N ASP A 149 -18.52 4.83 0.16
CA ASP A 149 -18.76 6.23 -0.18
C ASP A 149 -17.89 7.09 0.75
N GLN A 150 -16.94 7.84 0.17
CA GLN A 150 -16.02 8.73 0.88
C GLN A 150 -16.61 10.13 1.06
#